data_AF-A0A497A5N9-F1
#
_entry.id   AF-A0A497A5N9-F1
#
_cell.length_a   1.000
_cell.length_b   1.000
_cell.length_c   1.000
_cell.angle_alpha   90.00
_cell.angle_beta   90.00
_cell.angle_gamma   90.00
#
_symmetry.space_group_name_H-M   'P 1'
#
loop_
_entity.id
_entity.type
_entity.pdbx_description
1 polymer ?
#
loop_
_entity_poly.entity_id
_entity_poly.type
_entity_poly.pdbx_seq_one_letter_code
_entity_poly.pdbx_strand_id
1 'polypeptide(L)'
;MNARKLQLSFAFTLGLLALVGMLTLLGTWGSGPALAQAGTGTIRVATTGNDAPGCGGTGNPCRTVQYAVDQAANDEEIWVATGIYTGVQARAGITQVVCISKTLTLRGGYSADFNEWDPETYLTTLDAQGSGRVLYITGDISPTVEGFRITGGDATGLGGGWW
;
A
#
# COMPACT_ATOMS: atom_id res chain seq x y z
N MET A 1 -21.57 60.41 25.56
CA MET A 1 -21.24 59.05 26.06
C MET A 1 -22.18 58.08 25.34
N ASN A 2 -21.84 57.32 24.29
CA ASN A 2 -20.80 56.30 24.23
C ASN A 2 -20.53 55.80 22.77
N ALA A 3 -20.81 56.59 21.72
CA ALA A 3 -20.63 56.15 20.32
C ALA A 3 -19.19 55.69 20.01
N ARG A 4 -18.17 56.34 20.57
CA ARG A 4 -16.76 55.89 20.51
C ARG A 4 -16.50 54.59 21.28
N LYS A 5 -17.21 54.33 22.39
CA LYS A 5 -17.13 53.05 23.13
C LYS A 5 -17.81 51.92 22.37
N LEU A 6 -18.87 52.21 21.59
CA LEU A 6 -19.61 51.26 20.76
C LEU A 6 -18.81 50.83 19.51
N GLN A 7 -18.09 51.77 18.88
CA GLN A 7 -17.19 51.45 17.76
C GLN A 7 -15.95 50.66 18.19
N LEU A 8 -15.37 50.94 19.37
CA LEU A 8 -14.25 50.16 19.91
C LEU A 8 -14.67 48.73 20.29
N SER A 9 -15.90 48.52 20.76
CA SER A 9 -16.38 47.19 21.13
C SER A 9 -16.73 46.33 19.91
N PHE A 10 -17.25 46.92 18.82
CA PHE A 10 -17.49 46.21 17.56
C PHE A 10 -16.21 45.76 16.85
N ALA A 11 -15.14 46.57 16.91
CA ALA A 11 -13.85 46.21 16.34
C ALA A 11 -13.17 45.07 17.11
N PHE A 12 -13.33 45.05 18.44
CA PHE A 12 -12.74 44.01 19.29
C PHE A 12 -13.45 42.66 19.14
N THR A 13 -14.79 42.66 18.97
CA THR A 13 -15.57 41.43 18.75
C THR A 13 -15.33 40.85 17.34
N LEU A 14 -15.21 41.68 16.30
CA LEU A 14 -14.84 41.21 14.96
C LEU A 14 -13.41 40.64 14.92
N GLY A 15 -12.47 41.28 15.63
CA GLY A 15 -11.10 40.80 15.75
C GLY A 15 -11.02 39.44 16.45
N LEU A 16 -11.78 39.25 17.53
CA LEU A 16 -11.85 37.98 18.26
C LEU A 16 -12.51 36.86 17.42
N LEU A 17 -13.56 37.17 16.67
CA LEU A 17 -14.24 36.23 15.76
C LEU A 17 -13.36 35.81 14.58
N ALA A 18 -12.59 36.74 14.00
CA ALA A 18 -11.63 36.44 12.94
C ALA A 18 -10.48 35.57 13.45
N LEU A 19 -10.01 35.81 14.68
CA LEU A 19 -8.93 35.03 15.29
C LEU A 19 -9.39 33.60 15.66
N VAL A 20 -10.62 33.45 16.16
CA VAL A 20 -11.24 32.14 16.43
C VAL A 20 -11.52 31.37 15.13
N GLY A 21 -12.01 32.05 14.08
CA GLY A 21 -12.23 31.43 12.76
C GLY A 21 -10.93 31.00 12.08
N MET A 22 -9.84 31.75 12.26
CA MET A 22 -8.52 31.36 11.75
C MET A 22 -7.91 30.21 12.57
N LEU A 23 -8.20 30.14 13.88
CA LEU A 23 -7.73 29.06 14.75
C LEU A 23 -8.48 27.73 14.50
N THR A 24 -9.74 27.76 14.05
CA THR A 24 -10.49 26.56 13.64
C THR A 24 -10.09 26.05 12.25
N LEU A 25 -9.66 26.95 11.35
CA LEU A 25 -9.07 26.59 10.05
C LEU A 25 -7.68 25.93 10.18
N LEU A 26 -6.93 26.24 11.25
CA LEU A 26 -5.63 25.63 11.54
C LEU A 26 -5.72 24.34 12.37
N GLY A 27 -6.81 24.14 13.12
CA GLY A 27 -7.00 22.97 14.01
C GLY A 27 -7.63 21.75 13.36
N THR A 28 -8.15 21.86 12.13
CA THR A 28 -8.85 20.75 11.44
C THR A 28 -7.99 20.02 10.41
N TRP A 29 -6.71 20.40 10.28
CA TRP A 29 -5.71 19.64 9.52
C TRP A 29 -4.96 18.67 10.45
N GLY A 30 -5.63 18.22 11.50
CA GLY A 30 -5.22 17.06 12.25
C GLY A 30 -5.54 15.84 11.41
N SER A 31 -4.51 15.23 10.84
CA SER A 31 -4.53 13.83 10.42
C SER A 31 -5.40 13.06 11.41
N GLY A 32 -6.52 12.50 10.96
CA GLY A 32 -7.26 11.52 11.77
C GLY A 32 -6.25 10.51 12.31
N PRO A 33 -6.48 9.89 13.49
CA PRO A 33 -5.51 8.97 14.06
C PRO A 33 -5.07 8.04 12.95
N ALA A 34 -3.80 8.12 12.56
CA ALA A 34 -3.21 7.09 11.74
C ALA A 34 -3.44 5.85 12.58
N LEU A 35 -4.33 4.98 12.11
CA LEU A 35 -4.44 3.65 12.66
C LEU A 35 -3.05 3.08 12.38
N ALA A 36 -2.17 3.17 13.38
CA ALA A 36 -0.97 2.37 13.43
C ALA A 36 -1.51 0.95 13.49
N GLN A 37 -1.65 0.34 12.31
CA GLN A 37 -1.94 -1.07 12.20
C GLN A 37 -0.83 -1.73 13.01
N ALA A 38 -1.19 -2.34 14.14
CA ALA A 38 -0.28 -3.23 14.81
C ALA A 38 0.08 -4.28 13.75
N GLY A 39 1.31 -4.21 13.23
CA GLY A 39 1.80 -5.16 12.24
C GLY A 39 1.59 -6.53 12.83
N THR A 40 0.72 -7.33 12.21
CA THR A 40 0.47 -8.71 12.65
C THR A 40 1.64 -9.64 12.26
N GLY A 41 2.71 -9.06 11.69
CA GLY A 41 3.77 -9.77 10.99
C GLY A 41 3.35 -10.26 9.60
N THR A 42 2.06 -10.19 9.24
CA THR A 42 1.52 -10.78 8.01
C THR A 42 0.44 -9.92 7.35
N ILE A 43 0.61 -9.62 6.07
CA ILE A 43 -0.40 -8.96 5.22
C ILE A 43 -0.99 -9.97 4.24
N ARG A 44 -2.32 -10.11 4.22
CA ARG A 44 -3.03 -11.02 3.31
C ARG A 44 -3.52 -10.32 2.05
N VAL A 45 -3.38 -11.00 0.92
CA VAL A 45 -3.76 -10.51 -0.41
C VAL A 45 -4.68 -11.52 -1.09
N ALA A 46 -5.86 -11.08 -1.53
CA ALA A 46 -6.83 -11.89 -2.26
C ALA A 46 -7.38 -11.06 -3.44
N THR A 47 -7.68 -11.71 -4.57
CA THR A 47 -8.28 -11.02 -5.73
C THR A 47 -9.65 -10.40 -5.42
N THR A 48 -10.34 -10.91 -4.39
CA THR A 48 -11.61 -10.41 -3.85
C THR A 48 -11.43 -9.29 -2.81
N GLY A 49 -10.18 -8.95 -2.46
CA GLY A 49 -9.86 -7.93 -1.46
C GLY A 49 -10.09 -6.50 -1.91
N ASN A 50 -9.65 -5.55 -1.08
CA ASN A 50 -9.75 -4.13 -1.36
C ASN A 50 -8.48 -3.37 -0.95
N ASP A 51 -7.96 -2.52 -1.84
CA ASP A 51 -6.79 -1.69 -1.58
C ASP A 51 -7.22 -0.40 -0.87
N ALA A 52 -7.45 -0.51 0.43
CA ALA A 52 -7.77 0.61 1.30
C ALA A 52 -6.89 0.58 2.55
N PRO A 53 -6.66 1.75 3.20
CA PRO A 53 -5.96 1.79 4.47
C PRO A 53 -6.57 0.80 5.48
N GLY A 54 -5.73 -0.04 6.08
CA GLY A 54 -6.14 -1.08 7.02
C GLY A 54 -6.51 -2.44 6.40
N CYS A 55 -6.30 -2.65 5.10
CA CYS A 55 -6.34 -3.99 4.51
C CYS A 55 -5.20 -4.89 5.04
N GLY A 56 -5.31 -6.19 4.78
CA GLY A 56 -4.29 -7.21 5.12
C GLY A 56 -4.73 -8.23 6.17
N GLY A 57 -5.91 -8.06 6.77
CA GLY A 57 -6.51 -9.04 7.68
C GLY A 57 -7.26 -10.14 6.93
N THR A 58 -7.55 -11.27 7.59
CA THR A 58 -8.25 -12.43 6.97
C THR A 58 -9.64 -12.05 6.41
N GLY A 59 -10.39 -11.18 7.11
CA GLY A 59 -11.70 -10.70 6.66
C GLY A 59 -11.65 -9.45 5.76
N ASN A 60 -10.48 -8.84 5.58
CA ASN A 60 -10.28 -7.65 4.76
C ASN A 60 -8.89 -7.69 4.10
N PRO A 61 -8.63 -8.65 3.20
CA PRO A 61 -7.35 -8.75 2.53
C PRO A 61 -7.16 -7.57 1.57
N CYS A 62 -5.91 -7.20 1.31
CA CYS A 62 -5.59 -6.26 0.22
C CYS A 62 -5.91 -6.92 -1.13
N ARG A 63 -6.19 -6.10 -2.16
CA ARG A 63 -6.58 -6.60 -3.48
C ARG A 63 -5.37 -6.90 -4.35
N THR A 64 -4.40 -5.98 -4.36
CA THR A 64 -3.23 -6.06 -5.22
C THR A 64 -1.97 -6.38 -4.43
N VAL A 65 -1.06 -7.12 -5.08
CA VAL A 65 0.21 -7.50 -4.47
C VAL A 65 1.10 -6.26 -4.24
N GLN A 66 1.15 -5.32 -5.19
CA GLN A 66 1.93 -4.09 -5.00
C GLN A 66 1.43 -3.26 -3.81
N TYR A 67 0.12 -3.13 -3.62
CA TYR A 67 -0.40 -2.35 -2.50
C TYR A 67 0.03 -2.96 -1.16
N ALA A 68 -0.05 -4.28 -1.01
CA ALA A 68 0.47 -4.97 0.18
C ALA A 68 1.98 -4.78 0.36
N VAL A 69 2.77 -4.85 -0.72
CA VAL A 69 4.22 -4.58 -0.68
C VAL A 69 4.50 -3.14 -0.22
N ASP A 70 3.67 -2.18 -0.62
CA ASP A 70 3.81 -0.79 -0.17
C ASP A 70 3.52 -0.63 1.32
N GLN A 71 2.48 -1.32 1.83
CA GLN A 71 2.08 -1.28 3.24
C GLN A 71 3.06 -2.03 4.17
N ALA A 72 3.71 -3.09 3.69
CA ALA A 72 4.56 -3.94 4.52
C ALA A 72 5.73 -3.18 5.15
N ALA A 73 6.03 -3.44 6.42
CA ALA A 73 7.30 -3.07 7.03
C ALA A 73 8.44 -4.00 6.54
N ASN A 74 9.68 -3.68 6.91
CA ASN A 74 10.78 -4.63 6.69
C ASN A 74 10.54 -5.90 7.52
N ASP A 75 10.96 -7.03 6.95
CA ASP A 75 10.92 -8.38 7.51
C ASP A 75 9.50 -8.94 7.76
N GLU A 76 8.46 -8.29 7.23
CA GLU A 76 7.09 -8.82 7.26
C GLU A 76 6.83 -9.87 6.18
N GLU A 77 5.78 -10.67 6.39
CA GLU A 77 5.29 -11.62 5.41
C GLU A 77 4.06 -11.08 4.67
N ILE A 78 3.98 -11.37 3.37
CA ILE A 78 2.82 -11.10 2.53
C ILE A 78 2.33 -12.44 2.00
N TRP A 79 1.14 -12.84 2.42
CA TRP A 79 0.49 -14.07 2.01
C TRP A 79 -0.48 -13.77 0.87
N VAL A 80 -0.30 -14.43 -0.26
CA VAL A 80 -1.11 -14.22 -1.45
C VAL A 80 -1.92 -15.49 -1.72
N ALA A 81 -3.24 -15.34 -1.72
CA ALA A 81 -4.16 -16.42 -2.03
C ALA A 81 -4.02 -16.88 -3.49
N THR A 82 -4.59 -18.05 -3.79
CA THR A 82 -4.79 -18.55 -5.15
C THR A 82 -5.46 -17.50 -6.03
N GLY A 83 -5.00 -17.38 -7.27
CA GLY A 83 -5.55 -16.42 -8.22
C GLY A 83 -4.52 -15.89 -9.22
N ILE A 84 -5.00 -15.04 -10.14
CA ILE A 84 -4.19 -14.34 -11.12
C ILE A 84 -4.15 -12.87 -10.72
N TYR A 85 -2.94 -12.37 -10.47
CA TYR A 85 -2.69 -11.00 -10.06
C TYR A 85 -1.95 -10.28 -11.18
N THR A 86 -2.62 -9.27 -11.71
CA THR A 86 -2.08 -8.33 -12.69
C THR A 86 -1.89 -6.96 -12.00
N GLY A 87 -1.79 -5.88 -12.77
CA GLY A 87 -1.60 -4.53 -12.24
C GLY A 87 -0.23 -3.97 -12.59
N VAL A 88 0.14 -4.09 -13.87
CA VAL A 88 1.35 -3.47 -14.39
C VAL A 88 1.28 -1.96 -14.20
N GLN A 89 2.35 -1.40 -13.66
CA GLN A 89 2.48 0.02 -13.36
C GLN A 89 3.92 0.49 -13.53
N ALA A 90 4.07 1.77 -13.88
CA ALA A 90 5.37 2.43 -13.91
C ALA A 90 5.75 2.87 -12.49
N ARG A 91 6.86 2.36 -11.96
CA ARG A 91 7.40 2.70 -10.64
C ARG A 91 8.92 2.51 -10.64
N ALA A 92 9.64 3.41 -9.96
CA ALA A 92 11.10 3.39 -9.87
C ALA A 92 11.79 3.36 -11.25
N GLY A 93 11.19 4.01 -12.25
CA GLY A 93 11.71 4.09 -13.61
C GLY A 93 11.50 2.84 -14.47
N ILE A 94 10.86 1.81 -13.93
CA ILE A 94 10.59 0.54 -14.62
C ILE A 94 9.08 0.29 -14.64
N THR A 95 8.61 -0.44 -15.65
CA THR A 95 7.22 -0.90 -15.74
C THR A 95 7.14 -2.37 -15.27
N GLN A 96 6.36 -2.63 -14.23
CA GLN A 96 6.24 -3.97 -13.63
C GLN A 96 4.92 -4.22 -12.90
N VAL A 97 4.61 -5.48 -12.59
CA VAL A 97 3.52 -5.83 -11.66
C VAL A 97 3.90 -5.52 -10.21
N VAL A 98 5.06 -6.01 -9.76
CA VAL A 98 5.53 -5.86 -8.37
C VAL A 98 6.96 -5.30 -8.33
N CYS A 99 7.14 -4.22 -7.58
CA CYS A 99 8.41 -3.59 -7.24
C CYS A 99 8.69 -3.82 -5.75
N ILE A 100 9.77 -4.53 -5.44
CA ILE A 100 10.22 -4.83 -4.07
C ILE A 100 11.48 -4.01 -3.78
N SER A 101 11.41 -3.15 -2.77
CA SER A 101 12.51 -2.29 -2.34
C SER A 101 12.76 -2.37 -0.82
N LYS A 102 12.27 -3.44 -0.20
CA LYS A 102 12.35 -3.75 1.24
C LYS A 102 12.66 -5.24 1.38
N THR A 103 13.37 -5.63 2.43
CA THR A 103 13.50 -7.05 2.80
C THR A 103 12.16 -7.48 3.37
N LEU A 104 11.52 -8.47 2.76
CA LEU A 104 10.23 -9.04 3.18
C LEU A 104 10.08 -10.43 2.58
N THR A 105 9.10 -11.19 3.04
CA THR A 105 8.70 -12.46 2.41
C THR A 105 7.41 -12.25 1.64
N LEU A 106 7.45 -12.45 0.32
CA LEU A 106 6.27 -12.49 -0.54
C LEU A 106 6.01 -13.96 -0.89
N ARG A 107 4.90 -14.53 -0.41
CA ARG A 107 4.58 -15.95 -0.52
C ARG A 107 3.20 -16.16 -1.15
N GLY A 108 3.18 -16.75 -2.34
CA GLY A 108 1.98 -17.29 -2.98
C GLY A 108 1.68 -18.71 -2.51
N GLY A 109 0.56 -19.27 -2.97
CA GLY A 109 0.20 -20.65 -2.66
C GLY A 109 -0.80 -20.83 -1.53
N TYR A 110 -1.48 -19.77 -1.08
CA TYR A 110 -2.47 -19.87 -0.01
C TYR A 110 -3.87 -20.20 -0.53
N SER A 111 -4.64 -20.98 0.22
CA SER A 111 -6.08 -21.12 0.01
C SER A 111 -6.79 -19.75 0.09
N ALA A 112 -7.98 -19.65 -0.48
CA ALA A 112 -8.74 -18.39 -0.53
C ALA A 112 -9.07 -17.82 0.87
N ASP A 113 -9.15 -18.68 1.89
CA ASP A 113 -9.39 -18.34 3.29
C ASP A 113 -8.10 -18.28 4.15
N PHE A 114 -6.93 -18.50 3.54
CA PHE A 114 -5.61 -18.50 4.18
C PHE A 114 -5.41 -19.54 5.28
N ASN A 115 -6.18 -20.63 5.28
CA ASN A 115 -6.03 -21.73 6.23
C ASN A 115 -5.02 -22.81 5.78
N GLU A 116 -4.72 -22.88 4.48
CA GLU A 116 -3.80 -23.86 3.91
C GLU A 116 -2.75 -23.17 3.03
N TRP A 117 -1.51 -23.67 3.08
CA TRP A 117 -0.44 -23.29 2.17
C TRP A 117 0.05 -24.53 1.44
N ASP A 118 -0.26 -24.58 0.15
CA ASP A 118 0.17 -25.60 -0.78
C ASP A 118 0.29 -24.94 -2.16
N PRO A 119 1.49 -24.53 -2.58
CA PRO A 119 1.68 -23.82 -3.84
C PRO A 119 1.46 -24.69 -5.08
N GLU A 120 1.36 -26.02 -4.94
CA GLU A 120 0.99 -26.91 -6.04
C GLU A 120 -0.53 -26.98 -6.23
N THR A 121 -1.29 -26.93 -5.13
CA THR A 121 -2.77 -26.94 -5.14
C THR A 121 -3.36 -25.54 -5.36
N TYR A 122 -2.83 -24.53 -4.68
CA TYR A 122 -3.39 -23.16 -4.64
C TYR A 122 -2.58 -22.20 -5.51
N LEU A 123 -2.63 -22.40 -6.83
CA LEU A 123 -1.81 -21.65 -7.77
C LEU A 123 -2.01 -20.12 -7.67
N THR A 124 -0.95 -19.41 -7.31
CA THR A 124 -0.87 -17.95 -7.37
C THR A 124 -0.02 -17.53 -8.57
N THR A 125 -0.60 -16.78 -9.50
CA THR A 125 0.08 -16.30 -10.71
C THR A 125 0.28 -14.79 -10.66
N LEU A 126 1.52 -14.33 -10.83
CA LEU A 126 1.83 -12.95 -11.17
C LEU A 126 1.95 -12.86 -12.70
N ASP A 127 1.09 -12.05 -13.32
CA ASP A 127 1.02 -11.93 -14.77
C ASP A 127 1.17 -10.47 -15.22
N ALA A 128 2.24 -10.19 -15.97
CA ALA A 128 2.48 -8.87 -16.53
C ALA A 128 1.81 -8.64 -17.90
N GLN A 129 1.11 -9.63 -18.45
CA GLN A 129 0.28 -9.48 -19.66
C GLN A 129 1.03 -8.89 -20.87
N GLY A 130 2.33 -9.16 -20.98
CA GLY A 130 3.22 -8.63 -22.03
C GLY A 130 3.51 -7.13 -21.92
N SER A 131 3.14 -6.48 -20.81
CA SER A 131 3.16 -5.01 -20.68
C SER A 131 4.31 -4.47 -19.82
N GLY A 132 5.21 -5.34 -19.36
CA GLY A 132 6.38 -4.98 -18.56
C GLY A 132 6.94 -6.17 -17.79
N ARG A 133 7.82 -5.92 -16.82
CA ARG A 133 8.36 -6.99 -15.98
C ARG A 133 7.30 -7.55 -15.04
N VAL A 134 7.46 -8.77 -14.59
CA VAL A 134 6.60 -9.30 -13.53
C VAL A 134 7.08 -8.80 -12.17
N LEU A 135 8.34 -9.05 -11.85
CA LEU A 135 9.01 -8.53 -10.66
C LEU A 135 10.15 -7.59 -11.01
N TYR A 136 10.32 -6.58 -10.18
CA TYR A 136 11.51 -5.76 -10.11
C TYR A 136 11.95 -5.65 -8.65
N ILE A 137 13.17 -6.11 -8.35
CA ILE A 137 13.76 -6.06 -7.01
C ILE A 137 14.94 -5.09 -7.06
N THR A 138 14.99 -4.13 -6.13
CA THR A 138 15.98 -3.05 -6.16
C THR A 138 16.41 -2.63 -4.75
N GLY A 139 17.64 -2.12 -4.64
CA GLY A 139 18.24 -1.73 -3.37
C GLY A 139 19.11 -2.84 -2.77
N ASP A 140 19.75 -2.53 -1.64
CA ASP A 140 20.52 -3.49 -0.85
C ASP A 140 19.60 -4.18 0.15
N ILE A 141 18.92 -5.23 -0.31
CA ILE A 141 17.85 -5.95 0.40
C ILE A 141 17.96 -7.46 0.13
N SER A 142 17.29 -8.27 0.94
CA SER A 142 17.30 -9.73 0.79
C SER A 142 15.88 -10.33 0.88
N PRO A 143 14.95 -9.97 -0.03
CA PRO A 143 13.59 -10.47 0.02
C PRO A 143 13.52 -11.95 -0.35
N THR A 144 12.51 -12.63 0.19
CA THR A 144 12.12 -13.98 -0.25
C THR A 144 10.89 -13.87 -1.13
N VAL A 145 10.92 -14.50 -2.31
CA VAL A 145 9.75 -14.63 -3.20
C VAL A 145 9.55 -16.11 -3.51
N GLU A 146 8.40 -16.67 -3.12
CA GLU A 146 8.15 -18.11 -3.24
C GLU A 146 6.66 -18.42 -3.52
N GLY A 147 6.38 -19.61 -4.06
CA GLY A 147 5.01 -20.07 -4.30
C GLY A 147 4.26 -19.35 -5.43
N PHE A 148 4.97 -18.75 -6.39
CA PHE A 148 4.36 -18.06 -7.53
C PHE A 148 4.66 -18.74 -8.86
N ARG A 149 3.65 -18.76 -9.73
CA ARG A 149 3.85 -18.81 -11.17
C ARG A 149 4.09 -17.39 -11.68
N ILE A 150 5.23 -17.15 -12.30
CA ILE A 150 5.63 -15.84 -12.83
C ILE A 150 5.52 -15.90 -14.36
N THR A 151 4.69 -15.05 -14.98
CA THR A 151 4.39 -15.14 -16.42
C THR A 151 4.11 -13.78 -17.07
N GLY A 152 4.10 -13.77 -18.41
CA GLY A 152 3.69 -12.61 -19.20
C GLY A 152 4.65 -11.42 -19.11
N GLY A 153 5.90 -11.63 -18.68
CA GLY A 153 6.91 -10.58 -18.59
C GLY A 153 7.44 -10.13 -19.96
N ASP A 154 7.64 -8.82 -20.11
CA ASP A 154 8.44 -8.19 -21.16
C ASP A 154 9.54 -7.34 -20.52
N ALA A 155 10.81 -7.69 -20.77
CA ALA A 155 11.98 -6.99 -20.28
C ALA A 155 12.82 -6.35 -21.40
N THR A 156 12.23 -6.18 -22.59
CA THR A 156 12.91 -5.67 -23.78
C THR A 156 13.61 -4.33 -23.49
N GLY A 157 14.92 -4.27 -23.77
CA GLY A 157 15.73 -3.06 -23.58
C GLY A 157 16.08 -2.70 -22.13
N LEU A 158 15.60 -3.47 -21.14
CA LEU A 158 15.81 -3.16 -19.71
C LEU A 158 17.00 -3.91 -19.08
N GLY A 159 17.67 -4.80 -19.83
CA GLY A 159 18.85 -5.55 -19.36
C GLY A 159 18.60 -6.52 -18.19
N GLY A 160 19.67 -7.06 -17.63
CA GLY A 160 19.69 -7.93 -16.44
C GLY A 160 21.08 -7.96 -15.80
N GLY A 161 21.16 -8.24 -14.49
CA GLY A 161 22.42 -8.38 -13.76
C GLY A 161 23.03 -9.78 -13.95
N TRP A 162 24.36 -9.87 -13.92
CA TRP A 162 25.05 -11.15 -13.79
C TRP A 162 24.96 -11.60 -12.33
N TRP A 163 24.66 -12.89 -12.13
CA TRP A 163 24.56 -13.54 -10.83
C TRP A 163 25.91 -13.67 -10.14
#